data_AF-A0A948JI81-F1
#
_entry.id   AF-A0A948JI81-F1
#
_cell.length_a   1.000
_cell.length_b   1.000
_cell.length_c   1.000
_cell.angle_alpha   90.00
_cell.angle_beta   90.00
_cell.angle_gamma   90.00
#
_symmetry.space_group_name_H-M   'P 1'
#
loop_
_entity.id
_entity.type
_entity.pdbx_description
1 polymer ?
#
loop_
_entity_poly.entity_id
_entity_poly.type
_entity_poly.pdbx_seq_one_letter_code
_entity_poly.pdbx_strand_id
1 'polypeptide(L)'
;MTLKICYQNLVDSAVITASSEEASLPAANVTAFHKSKVWRATGCAAEWIKFDLGSPQDITEIIIVGHNFSSGATVQIELNATDAWGAPSVQ
;
A
#
# COMPACT_ATOMS: atom_id res chain seq x y z
N MET A 1 -0.37 3.72 -27.22
CA MET A 1 -0.45 3.19 -25.85
C MET A 1 0.69 2.19 -25.69
N THR A 2 1.58 2.39 -24.74
CA THR A 2 2.72 1.49 -24.51
C THR A 2 2.33 0.47 -23.45
N LEU A 3 2.51 -0.82 -23.75
CA LEU A 3 2.30 -1.89 -22.77
C LEU A 3 3.34 -1.74 -21.64
N LYS A 4 2.88 -1.76 -20.39
CA LYS A 4 3.73 -1.88 -19.20
C LYS A 4 3.46 -3.22 -18.53
N ILE A 5 4.52 -3.96 -18.21
CA ILE A 5 4.45 -5.22 -17.47
C ILE A 5 5.16 -5.00 -16.14
N CYS A 6 4.40 -4.91 -15.06
CA CYS A 6 4.92 -4.76 -13.69
C CYS A 6 5.32 -6.14 -13.16
N TYR A 7 6.45 -6.67 -13.64
CA TYR A 7 6.90 -8.03 -13.32
C TYR A 7 7.41 -8.16 -11.87
N GLN A 8 8.10 -7.14 -11.36
CA GLN A 8 8.64 -7.13 -10.00
C GLN A 8 7.73 -6.32 -9.09
N ASN A 9 7.15 -6.97 -8.08
CA ASN A 9 6.42 -6.29 -7.02
C ASN A 9 7.36 -6.00 -5.85
N LEU A 10 7.72 -4.73 -5.65
CA LEU A 10 8.59 -4.31 -4.54
C LEU A 10 7.98 -4.59 -3.16
N VAL A 11 6.64 -4.75 -3.08
CA VAL A 11 5.93 -5.04 -1.83
C VAL A 11 6.18 -6.46 -1.33
N ASP A 12 6.57 -7.40 -2.19
CA ASP A 12 6.76 -8.81 -1.80
C ASP A 12 7.88 -9.01 -0.75
N SER A 13 8.83 -8.08 -0.67
CA SER A 13 9.92 -8.06 0.31
C SER A 13 9.77 -6.99 1.39
N ALA A 14 8.69 -6.22 1.37
CA ALA A 14 8.51 -5.09 2.27
C ALA A 14 8.10 -5.52 3.69
N VAL A 15 8.51 -4.73 4.68
CA VAL A 15 7.90 -4.80 6.02
C VAL A 15 6.60 -4.00 5.98
N ILE A 16 5.48 -4.69 6.22
CA ILE A 16 4.14 -4.10 6.08
C ILE A 16 3.59 -3.79 7.47
N THR A 17 3.18 -2.55 7.67
CA THR A 17 2.45 -2.11 8.86
C THR A 17 1.20 -1.34 8.44
N ALA A 18 0.18 -1.35 9.28
CA ALA A 18 -1.07 -0.65 9.00
C ALA A 18 -1.57 0.07 10.26
N SER A 19 -2.40 1.10 10.08
CA SER A 19 -3.07 1.81 11.18
C SER A 19 -3.93 0.87 12.03
N SER A 20 -4.63 -0.04 11.35
CA SER A 20 -5.49 -1.05 11.93
C SER A 20 -5.63 -2.24 10.98
N GLU A 21 -6.07 -3.37 11.51
CA GLU A 21 -6.43 -4.53 10.70
C GLU A 21 -7.52 -5.37 11.36
N GLU A 22 -8.44 -5.85 10.53
CA GLU A 22 -9.36 -6.91 10.90
C GLU A 22 -8.56 -8.22 11.05
N ALA A 23 -8.74 -8.94 12.16
CA ALA A 23 -7.89 -10.09 12.49
C ALA A 23 -7.91 -11.21 11.43
N SER A 24 -9.03 -11.33 10.69
CA SER A 24 -9.19 -12.29 9.59
C SER A 24 -8.66 -11.80 8.24
N LEU A 25 -8.32 -10.51 8.13
CA LEU A 25 -7.88 -9.82 6.90
C LEU A 25 -6.63 -8.96 7.17
N PRO A 26 -5.53 -9.57 7.64
CA PRO A 26 -4.33 -8.85 8.06
C PRO A 26 -3.59 -8.17 6.89
N ALA A 27 -2.72 -7.21 7.21
CA ALA A 27 -1.92 -6.47 6.23
C ALA A 27 -1.03 -7.39 5.37
N ALA A 28 -0.57 -8.51 5.94
CA ALA A 28 0.21 -9.52 5.24
C ALA A 28 -0.50 -10.14 4.02
N ASN A 29 -1.83 -10.01 3.91
CA ASN A 29 -2.57 -10.50 2.75
C ASN A 29 -2.26 -9.73 1.45
N VAL A 30 -1.68 -8.52 1.52
CA VAL A 30 -1.41 -7.70 0.33
C VAL A 30 -0.36 -8.34 -0.60
N THR A 31 0.53 -9.19 -0.08
CA THR A 31 1.51 -9.96 -0.86
C THR A 31 1.02 -11.36 -1.24
N ALA A 32 -0.21 -11.72 -0.88
CA ALA A 32 -0.73 -13.04 -1.19
C ALA A 32 -0.99 -13.16 -2.71
N PHE A 33 -0.49 -14.24 -3.31
CA PHE A 33 -0.76 -14.56 -4.71
C PHE A 33 -2.26 -14.67 -5.02
N HIS A 34 -3.05 -15.12 -4.05
CA HIS A 34 -4.50 -15.24 -4.19
C HIS A 34 -5.19 -13.89 -4.03
N LYS A 35 -5.72 -13.34 -5.13
CA LYS A 35 -6.45 -12.06 -5.16
C LYS A 35 -7.72 -11.98 -4.29
N SER A 36 -8.19 -13.11 -3.76
CA SER A 36 -9.29 -13.16 -2.79
C SER A 36 -8.85 -12.85 -1.36
N LYS A 37 -7.54 -12.89 -1.08
CA LYS A 37 -6.95 -12.41 0.17
C LYS A 37 -6.73 -10.91 0.05
N VAL A 38 -7.21 -10.17 1.05
CA VAL A 38 -7.12 -8.71 1.10
C VAL A 38 -6.74 -8.28 2.51
N TRP A 39 -6.13 -7.10 2.62
CA TRP A 39 -6.09 -6.35 3.87
C TRP A 39 -7.41 -5.59 4.04
N ARG A 40 -7.83 -5.42 5.29
CA ARG A 40 -8.94 -4.55 5.65
C ARG A 40 -8.65 -3.83 6.97
N ALA A 41 -8.71 -2.51 6.96
CA ALA A 41 -8.75 -1.69 8.17
C ALA A 41 -10.05 -1.92 8.97
N THR A 42 -10.03 -1.70 10.28
CA THR A 42 -11.23 -1.82 11.13
C THR A 42 -12.15 -0.60 11.01
N GLY A 43 -11.60 0.55 10.57
CA GLY A 43 -12.32 1.81 10.35
C GLY A 43 -12.29 2.29 8.90
N CYS A 44 -12.73 3.54 8.71
CA CYS A 44 -12.76 4.23 7.41
C CYS A 44 -12.08 5.61 7.45
N ALA A 45 -11.73 6.12 8.64
CA ALA A 45 -11.25 7.48 8.83
C ALA A 45 -9.73 7.47 9.03
N ALA A 46 -8.99 8.07 8.10
CA ALA A 46 -7.53 8.19 8.16
C ALA A 46 -6.77 6.85 8.32
N GLU A 47 -7.30 5.78 7.72
CA GLU A 47 -6.64 4.48 7.71
C GLU A 47 -5.50 4.47 6.68
N TRP A 48 -4.39 3.83 7.05
CA TRP A 48 -3.20 3.74 6.21
C TRP A 48 -2.60 2.34 6.25
N ILE A 49 -1.92 2.00 5.16
CA ILE A 49 -1.02 0.86 5.06
C ILE A 49 0.32 1.38 4.54
N LYS A 50 1.41 0.96 5.20
CA LYS A 50 2.76 1.42 4.95
C LYS A 50 3.64 0.23 4.58
N PHE A 51 4.48 0.45 3.58
CA PHE A 51 5.44 -0.52 3.08
C PHE A 51 6.84 0.05 3.27
N ASP A 52 7.61 -0.55 4.19
CA ASP A 52 9.04 -0.26 4.31
C ASP A 52 9.81 -1.22 3.39
N LEU A 53 10.44 -0.65 2.37
CA LEU A 53 11.16 -1.40 1.33
C LEU A 53 12.60 -1.76 1.77
N GLY A 54 13.03 -1.37 2.97
CA GLY A 54 14.35 -1.67 3.56
C GLY A 54 15.52 -0.85 3.01
N SER A 55 15.37 -0.28 1.81
CA SER A 55 16.27 0.70 1.21
C SER A 55 15.52 1.58 0.22
N PRO A 56 16.08 2.74 -0.20
CA PRO A 56 15.49 3.54 -1.25
C PRO A 56 15.32 2.72 -2.53
N GLN A 57 14.12 2.79 -3.12
CA GLN A 57 13.77 2.11 -4.37
C GLN A 57 13.17 3.11 -5.37
N ASP A 58 13.39 2.86 -6.65
CA ASP A 58 12.74 3.60 -7.72
C ASP A 58 11.33 3.01 -7.96
N ILE A 59 10.29 3.79 -7.67
CA ILE A 59 8.89 3.39 -7.86
C ILE A 59 8.33 4.11 -9.07
N THR A 60 8.03 3.34 -10.13
CA THR A 60 7.50 3.87 -11.39
C THR A 60 5.99 3.67 -11.55
N GLU A 61 5.43 2.66 -10.87
CA GLU A 61 4.01 2.32 -10.92
C GLU A 61 3.51 1.89 -9.54
N ILE A 62 2.28 2.29 -9.23
CA ILE A 62 1.53 1.85 -8.05
C ILE A 62 0.21 1.28 -8.54
N ILE A 63 -0.12 0.07 -8.09
CA ILE A 63 -1.32 -0.65 -8.49
C ILE A 63 -2.14 -0.95 -7.24
N ILE A 64 -3.36 -0.43 -7.18
CA ILE A 64 -4.33 -0.72 -6.13
C ILE A 64 -5.49 -1.49 -6.77
N VAL A 65 -5.77 -2.69 -6.27
CA VAL A 65 -6.81 -3.58 -6.80
C VAL A 65 -7.61 -4.19 -5.66
N GLY A 66 -8.85 -4.60 -5.94
CA GLY A 66 -9.71 -5.26 -4.94
C GLY A 66 -10.14 -4.33 -3.80
N HIS A 67 -10.22 -3.03 -4.06
CA HIS A 67 -10.62 -2.02 -3.06
C HIS A 67 -12.14 -1.87 -2.98
N ASN A 68 -12.62 -1.39 -1.84
CA ASN A 68 -14.01 -1.01 -1.59
C ASN A 68 -14.20 0.52 -1.49
N PHE A 69 -13.30 1.31 -2.08
CA PHE A 69 -13.40 2.77 -2.10
C PHE A 69 -14.77 3.24 -2.60
N SER A 70 -15.36 4.18 -1.86
CA SER A 70 -16.57 4.87 -2.29
C SER A 70 -16.22 6.04 -3.22
N SER A 71 -17.22 6.64 -3.86
CA SER A 71 -17.02 7.83 -4.70
C SER A 71 -16.55 9.07 -3.92
N GLY A 72 -16.66 9.06 -2.59
CA GLY A 72 -16.17 10.13 -1.72
C GLY A 72 -14.82 9.85 -1.07
N ALA A 73 -14.20 8.71 -1.37
CA ALA A 73 -12.90 8.36 -0.81
C ALA A 73 -11.78 9.17 -1.46
N THR A 74 -10.82 9.63 -0.63
CA THR A 74 -9.55 10.20 -1.09
C THR A 74 -8.45 9.20 -0.80
N VAL A 75 -7.66 8.86 -1.82
CA VAL A 75 -6.46 8.03 -1.66
C VAL A 75 -5.25 8.94 -1.75
N GLN A 76 -4.50 9.03 -0.66
CA GLN A 76 -3.25 9.77 -0.60
C GLN A 76 -2.08 8.79 -0.70
N ILE A 77 -1.18 9.04 -1.65
CA ILE A 77 0.05 8.27 -1.83
C ILE A 77 1.19 9.17 -1.39
N GLU A 78 1.99 8.66 -0.45
CA GLU A 78 3.13 9.37 0.09
C GLU A 78 4.37 8.47 0.00
N LEU A 79 5.50 9.06 -0.37
CA LEU A 79 6.78 8.40 -0.47
C LEU A 79 7.77 9.13 0.43
N ASN A 80 8.56 8.38 1.18
CA ASN A 80 9.53 8.96 2.09
C ASN A 80 10.76 8.08 2.21
N ALA A 81 11.93 8.70 2.37
CA ALA A 81 13.18 7.99 2.65
C ALA A 81 13.30 7.58 4.13
N THR A 82 12.51 8.22 5.01
CA THR A 82 12.48 7.93 6.45
C THR A 82 11.05 7.89 6.98
N ASP A 83 10.82 7.19 8.10
CA ASP A 83 9.50 7.03 8.72
C ASP A 83 9.06 8.30 9.48
N ALA A 84 8.84 9.40 8.75
CA ALA A 84 8.49 10.71 9.31
C ALA A 84 7.46 11.47 8.44
N TRP A 85 6.21 11.54 8.89
CA TRP A 85 5.04 11.90 8.05
C TRP A 85 4.43 13.28 8.35
N GLY A 86 5.25 14.29 8.66
CA GLY A 86 4.78 15.62 9.11
C GLY A 86 4.45 16.63 7.99
N ALA A 87 5.00 16.46 6.79
CA ALA A 87 4.81 17.24 5.55
C ALA A 87 5.67 16.57 4.46
N PRO A 88 5.31 16.60 3.17
CA PRO A 88 5.95 15.72 2.19
C PRO A 88 7.44 16.05 2.04
N SER A 89 8.30 15.04 2.17
CA SER A 89 9.74 15.16 1.95
C SER A 89 10.12 15.09 0.47
N VAL A 90 9.20 14.65 -0.40
CA VAL A 90 9.39 14.61 -1.86
C VAL A 90 8.04 14.71 -2.58
N GLN A 91 7.97 15.52 -3.65
CA GLN A 91 6.89 15.59 -4.64
C GLN A 91 7.19 14.68 -5.82
#